data_AF-A0A5N5UQ40-F1
#
_entry.id   AF-A0A5N5UQ40-F1
#
_cell.length_a   1.000
_cell.length_b   1.000
_cell.length_c   1.000
_cell.angle_alpha   90.00
_cell.angle_beta   90.00
_cell.angle_gamma   90.00
#
_symmetry.space_group_name_H-M   'P 1'
#
loop_
_entity.id
_entity.type
_entity.pdbx_description
1 polymer ?
#
loop_
_entity_poly.entity_id
_entity_poly.type
_entity_poly.pdbx_seq_one_letter_code
_entity_poly.pdbx_strand_id
1 'polypeptide(L)' 'MEQKVREILAANSRVADATQVAADADLYALGLTSHASVNVMLALEEEFDVEFPDELLKKETFSTVRSIVTALSGLVEA' A
#
# COMPACT_ATOMS: atom_id res chain seq x y z
N MET A 1 12.02 -0.35 1.99
CA MET A 1 10.64 0.16 1.91
C MET A 1 9.74 -0.80 1.14
N GLU A 2 9.97 -1.07 -0.15
CA GLU A 2 9.08 -1.93 -0.96
C GLU A 2 8.81 -3.32 -0.36
N GLN A 3 9.85 -4.04 0.07
CA GLN A 3 9.68 -5.37 0.69
C GLN A 3 8.70 -5.35 1.88
N LYS A 4 8.79 -4.31 2.70
CA LYS A 4 7.94 -4.13 3.87
C LYS A 4 6.50 -3.78 3.51
N VAL A 5 6.32 -2.93 2.48
CA VAL A 5 4.99 -2.67 1.89
C VAL A 5 4.34 -3.96 1.41
N ARG A 6 5.11 -4.85 0.76
CA ARG A 6 4.62 -6.15 0.29
C ARG A 6 4.22 -7.07 1.44
N GLU A 7 4.98 -7.08 2.53
CA GLU A 7 4.64 -7.82 3.76
C GLU A 7 3.35 -7.31 4.38
N ILE A 8 3.19 -5.98 4.49
CA ILE A 8 1.97 -5.36 5.02
C ILE A 8 0.77 -5.64 4.12
N LEU A 9 0.93 -5.56 2.80
CA LEU A 9 -0.09 -5.95 1.84
C LEU A 9 -0.48 -7.43 2.00
N ALA A 10 0.48 -8.33 2.14
CA ALA A 10 0.21 -9.75 2.35
C ALA A 10 -0.53 -10.03 3.68
N ALA A 11 -0.22 -9.25 4.73
CA ALA A 11 -0.85 -9.40 6.04
C ALA A 11 -2.27 -8.80 6.11
N ASN A 12 -2.53 -7.69 5.41
CA ASN A 12 -3.75 -6.91 5.54
C ASN A 12 -4.71 -7.05 4.35
N SER A 13 -4.34 -7.81 3.31
CA SER A 13 -5.18 -8.08 2.15
C SER A 13 -5.29 -9.58 1.88
N ARG A 14 -6.31 -9.96 1.08
CA ARG A 14 -6.46 -11.35 0.59
C ARG A 14 -5.68 -11.59 -0.71
N VAL A 15 -4.73 -10.72 -1.05
CA VAL A 15 -3.89 -10.89 -2.24
C VAL A 15 -2.87 -12.00 -1.95
N ALA A 16 -3.19 -13.21 -2.42
CA ALA A 16 -2.45 -14.44 -2.09
C ALA A 16 -0.95 -14.40 -2.42
N ASP A 17 -0.55 -13.53 -3.37
CA ASP A 17 0.82 -13.45 -3.87
C ASP A 17 1.41 -12.03 -3.81
N ALA A 18 0.98 -11.16 -2.88
CA ALA A 18 1.42 -9.76 -2.81
C ALA A 18 2.97 -9.56 -2.77
N THR A 19 3.71 -10.58 -2.33
CA THR A 19 5.18 -10.60 -2.35
C THR A 19 5.78 -10.89 -3.73
N GLN A 20 5.02 -11.49 -4.65
CA GLN A 20 5.45 -11.90 -6.00
C GLN A 20 4.78 -11.08 -7.12
N VAL A 21 3.78 -10.25 -6.82
CA VAL A 21 3.13 -9.40 -7.84
C VAL A 21 4.11 -8.38 -8.43
N ALA A 22 3.98 -8.11 -9.73
CA ALA A 22 4.71 -7.02 -10.35
C ALA A 22 4.39 -5.68 -9.64
N ALA A 23 5.38 -4.81 -9.52
CA ALA A 23 5.22 -3.57 -8.73
C ALA A 23 4.16 -2.62 -9.31
N ASP A 24 3.87 -2.73 -10.60
CA ASP A 24 2.88 -1.98 -11.38
C ASP A 24 1.57 -2.74 -11.61
N ALA A 25 1.41 -3.94 -11.03
CA ALA A 25 0.17 -4.69 -11.14
C ALA A 25 -0.97 -3.99 -10.37
N ASP A 26 -2.17 -4.00 -10.94
CA ASP A 26 -3.38 -3.48 -10.30
C ASP A 26 -3.81 -4.39 -9.14
N LEU A 27 -3.56 -3.93 -7.92
CA LEU A 27 -3.88 -4.65 -6.70
C LEU A 27 -5.39 -4.87 -6.54
N TYR A 28 -6.24 -3.97 -7.03
CA TYR A 28 -7.70 -4.14 -6.98
C TYR A 28 -8.15 -5.26 -7.92
N ALA A 29 -7.53 -5.38 -9.11
CA ALA A 29 -7.77 -6.51 -10.00
C ALA A 29 -7.31 -7.84 -9.40
N LEU A 30 -6.30 -7.80 -8.51
CA LEU A 30 -5.76 -8.93 -7.78
C LEU A 30 -6.49 -9.24 -6.46
N GLY A 31 -7.59 -8.53 -6.16
CA GLY A 31 -8.45 -8.81 -5.01
C GLY A 31 -8.25 -7.88 -3.81
N LEU A 32 -7.49 -6.80 -3.94
CA LEU A 32 -7.53 -5.71 -2.97
C LEU A 32 -8.92 -5.07 -2.97
N THR A 33 -9.50 -4.90 -1.80
CA THR A 33 -10.81 -4.28 -1.61
C THR A 33 -10.66 -2.93 -0.95
N SER A 34 -11.67 -2.06 -1.05
CA SER A 34 -11.65 -0.75 -0.39
C SER A 34 -11.43 -0.84 1.12
N HIS A 35 -11.98 -1.86 1.78
CA HIS A 35 -11.75 -2.09 3.20
C HIS A 35 -10.30 -2.51 3.47
N ALA A 36 -9.77 -3.45 2.67
CA ALA A 36 -8.38 -3.89 2.81
C ALA A 36 -7.39 -2.74 2.55
N SER A 37 -7.68 -1.81 1.62
CA SER A 37 -6.80 -0.64 1.41
C SER A 37 -6.74 0.28 2.63
N VAL A 38 -7.82 0.42 3.40
CA VAL A 38 -7.79 1.19 4.66
C VAL A 38 -6.92 0.50 5.71
N ASN A 39 -7.04 -0.82 5.86
CA ASN A 39 -6.20 -1.56 6.81
C ASN A 39 -4.72 -1.52 6.42
N VAL A 40 -4.42 -1.61 5.12
CA VAL A 40 -3.07 -1.45 4.58
C VAL A 40 -2.54 -0.06 4.91
N MET A 41 -3.31 0.99 4.65
CA MET A 41 -2.93 2.37 4.99
C MET A 41 -2.58 2.52 6.47
N LEU A 42 -3.46 2.09 7.38
CA LEU A 42 -3.21 2.19 8.83
C LEU A 42 -1.94 1.44 9.25
N ALA A 43 -1.71 0.24 8.70
CA ALA A 43 -0.52 -0.54 8.99
C ALA A 43 0.76 0.09 8.42
N LEU A 44 0.67 0.83 7.31
CA LEU A 44 1.79 1.59 6.75
C LEU A 44 2.10 2.81 7.62
N GLU A 45 1.09 3.55 8.07
CA GLU A 45 1.24 4.67 8.99
C GLU A 45 1.94 4.23 10.28
N GLU A 46 1.48 3.14 10.89
CA GLU A 46 2.07 2.57 12.10
C GLU A 46 3.51 2.09 11.89
N GLU A 47 3.80 1.39 10.78
CA GLU A 47 5.13 0.84 10.54
C GLU A 47 6.18 1.90 10.21
N PHE A 48 5.79 2.95 9.49
CA PHE A 48 6.71 4.00 9.03
C PHE A 48 6.67 5.27 9.89
N ASP A 49 5.80 5.31 10.90
CA ASP A 49 5.55 6.49 11.77
C ASP A 49 5.20 7.74 10.95
N VAL A 50 4.28 7.58 9.99
CA VAL A 50 3.79 8.63 9.08
C VAL A 50 2.27 8.71 9.09
N GLU A 51 1.72 9.80 8.55
CA GLU A 51 0.27 9.98 8.35
C GLU A 51 -0.01 10.28 6.87
N PHE A 52 -0.97 9.58 6.26
CA PHE A 52 -1.39 9.85 4.89
C PHE A 52 -2.38 11.02 4.87
N PRO A 53 -2.05 12.16 4.23
CA PRO A 53 -3.00 13.26 4.09
C PRO A 53 -4.16 12.87 3.17
N ASP A 54 -5.32 13.50 3.36
CA ASP A 54 -6.56 13.23 2.61
C ASP A 54 -6.37 13.25 1.08
N GLU A 55 -5.46 14.07 0.56
CA GLU A 55 -5.13 14.16 -0.86
C GLU A 55 -4.48 12.88 -1.44
N LEU A 56 -3.82 12.09 -0.58
CA LEU A 56 -3.25 10.79 -0.91
C LEU A 56 -4.20 9.63 -0.61
N LEU A 57 -5.33 9.86 0.07
CA LEU A 57 -6.36 8.85 0.39
C LEU A 57 -7.27 8.52 -0.80
N LYS A 58 -6.66 8.18 -1.93
CA LYS A 58 -7.34 7.87 -3.19
C LYS A 58 -6.97 6.51 -3.73
N LYS A 59 -7.88 5.92 -4.51
CA LYS A 59 -7.71 4.60 -5.14
C LYS A 59 -6.37 4.48 -5.90
N GLU A 60 -5.94 5.56 -6.55
CA GLU A 60 -4.70 5.59 -7.34
C GLU A 60 -3.44 5.39 -6.49
N THR A 61 -3.44 5.84 -5.23
CA THR A 61 -2.30 5.69 -4.31
C THR A 61 -2.10 4.23 -3.91
N PHE A 62 -3.19 3.50 -3.72
CA PHE A 62 -3.19 2.11 -3.28
C PHE A 62 -3.38 1.11 -4.43
N SER A 63 -3.36 1.57 -5.68
CA SER A 63 -3.64 0.74 -6.86
C SER A 63 -2.49 -0.20 -7.20
N THR A 64 -1.25 0.17 -6.90
CA THR A 64 -0.06 -0.63 -7.20
C THR A 64 0.94 -0.53 -6.06
N VAL A 65 1.84 -1.52 -5.94
CA VAL A 65 2.92 -1.48 -4.94
C VAL A 65 3.82 -0.26 -5.18
N ARG A 66 4.11 0.07 -6.44
CA ARG A 66 4.91 1.24 -6.82
C ARG A 66 4.28 2.55 -6.36
N SER A 67 2.96 2.71 -6.53
CA SER A 67 2.24 3.90 -6.09
C SER A 67 2.35 4.09 -4.58
N ILE A 68 2.15 3.01 -3.81
CA ILE A 68 2.25 3.03 -2.35
C ILE A 68 3.67 3.41 -1.90
N VAL A 69 4.69 2.76 -2.46
CA VAL A 69 6.10 3.06 -2.13
C VAL A 69 6.45 4.51 -2.47
N THR A 70 5.96 5.01 -3.60
CA THR A 70 6.21 6.40 -4.02
C THR A 70 5.57 7.40 -3.05
N ALA A 71 4.32 7.16 -2.66
CA ALA A 71 3.64 7.98 -1.66
C ALA A 71 4.37 7.97 -0.32
N LEU A 72 4.74 6.79 0.18
CA LEU A 72 5.50 6.65 1.44
C LEU A 72 6.86 7.33 1.39
N SER A 73 7.59 7.22 0.27
CA SER A 73 8.88 7.88 0.13
C SER A 73 8.74 9.39 0.26
N GLY A 74 7.69 9.97 -0.34
CA GLY A 74 7.39 11.40 -0.20
C GLY A 74 6.96 11.84 1.21
N LEU A 75 6.39 10.93 2.01
CA LEU A 75 5.99 11.22 3.40
C LEU A 75 7.15 11.08 4.39
N VAL A 76 8.04 10.10 4.20
CA VAL A 76 9.20 9.87 5.07
C VAL A 76 10.31 10.92 4.84
N GLU A 77 10.36 11.53 3.66
CA GLU A 77 11.33 12.58 3.33
C GLU A 77 10.85 14.00 3.73
N ALA A 78 9.62 14.15 4.22
CA ALA A 78 9.00 15.43 4.61
C ALA A 78 9.32 15.81 6.07
#